data_AF-A0A959H449-F1
#
_entry.id   AF-A0A959H449-F1
#
_cell.length_a   1.000
_cell.length_b   1.000
_cell.length_c   1.000
_cell.angle_alpha   90.00
_cell.angle_beta   90.00
_cell.angle_gamma   90.00
#
_symmetry.space_group_name_H-M   'P 1'
#
loop_
_entity.id
_entity.type
_entity.pdbx_description
1 polymer ?
#
loop_
_entity_poly.entity_id
_entity_poly.type
_entity_poly.pdbx_seq_one_letter_code
_entity_poly.pdbx_strand_id
1 'polypeptide(L)'
;MQHVQDYIQQNKERYLEELFGLLRIPSISADSDYKEEVVKAAEFVADSLRKAGADKVEVCPTAGNPIVYGEKIIDPAKPTVLVYGHYDVQPP
;
A
#
# COMPACT_ATOMS: atom_id res chain seq x y z
N MET A 1 -9.38 -9.59 -20.97
CA MET A 1 -7.99 -9.37 -20.50
C MET A 1 -7.22 -8.34 -21.33
N GLN A 2 -7.38 -8.28 -22.67
CA GLN A 2 -6.66 -7.31 -23.52
C GLN A 2 -6.77 -5.86 -23.02
N HIS A 3 -7.99 -5.39 -22.75
CA HIS A 3 -8.23 -4.06 -22.18
C HIS A 3 -7.44 -3.76 -20.88
N VAL A 4 -7.29 -4.76 -20.00
CA VAL A 4 -6.53 -4.61 -18.74
C VAL A 4 -5.04 -4.47 -19.05
N GLN A 5 -4.52 -5.28 -19.97
CA GLN A 5 -3.11 -5.20 -20.38
C GLN A 5 -2.79 -3.87 -21.05
N ASP A 6 -3.68 -3.39 -21.92
CA ASP A 6 -3.54 -2.09 -22.59
C ASP A 6 -3.53 -0.95 -21.57
N TYR A 7 -4.45 -0.98 -20.59
CA TYR A 7 -4.49 0.00 -19.50
C TYR A 7 -3.21 -0.03 -18.67
N ILE A 8 -2.70 -1.22 -18.34
CA ILE A 8 -1.44 -1.36 -17.60
C ILE A 8 -0.28 -0.75 -18.39
N GLN A 9 -0.19 -1.05 -19.68
CA GLN A 9 0.88 -0.55 -20.54
C GLN A 9 0.83 0.97 -20.68
N GLN A 10 -0.36 1.55 -20.84
CA GLN A 10 -0.56 3.00 -20.94
C GLN A 10 -0.22 3.75 -19.64
N ASN A 11 -0.36 3.10 -18.48
CA ASN A 11 -0.11 3.70 -17.18
C ASN A 11 1.25 3.31 -16.56
N LYS A 12 2.09 2.57 -17.31
CA LYS A 12 3.33 1.99 -16.80
C LYS A 12 4.24 3.00 -16.10
N GLU A 13 4.44 4.17 -16.70
CA GLU A 13 5.31 5.22 -16.13
C GLU A 13 4.77 5.73 -14.79
N ARG A 14 3.45 5.95 -14.68
CA ARG A 14 2.79 6.32 -13.43
C ARG A 14 3.02 5.26 -12.34
N TYR A 15 2.86 3.98 -12.66
CA TYR A 15 3.08 2.91 -11.68
C TYR A 15 4.52 2.79 -11.23
N LEU A 16 5.48 3.04 -12.13
CA LEU A 16 6.90 3.07 -11.78
C LEU A 16 7.18 4.24 -10.83
N GLU A 17 6.63 5.43 -11.09
CA GLU A 17 6.81 6.56 -10.18
C GLU A 17 6.12 6.37 -8.83
N GLU A 18 4.94 5.76 -8.79
CA GLU A 18 4.27 5.36 -7.54
C GLU A 18 5.13 4.37 -6.74
N LEU A 19 5.70 3.35 -7.41
CA LEU A 19 6.60 2.38 -6.79
C LEU A 19 7.89 3.05 -6.29
N PHE A 20 8.53 3.90 -7.10
CA PHE A 20 9.72 4.63 -6.70
C PHE A 20 9.44 5.61 -5.55
N GLY A 21 8.24 6.17 -5.49
CA GLY A 21 7.77 6.95 -4.35
C GLY A 21 7.84 6.14 -3.05
N LEU A 22 7.30 4.93 -3.05
CA LEU A 22 7.35 4.04 -1.90
C LEU A 22 8.79 3.60 -1.56
N LEU A 23 9.57 3.19 -2.56
CA LEU A 23 10.95 2.69 -2.36
C LEU A 23 11.92 3.75 -1.81
N ARG A 24 11.62 5.04 -1.97
CA ARG A 24 12.42 6.13 -1.39
C ARG A 24 12.20 6.29 0.12
N ILE A 25 11.17 5.67 0.70
CA ILE A 25 10.90 5.69 2.13
C ILE A 25 11.69 4.54 2.78
N PRO A 26 12.68 4.82 3.63
CA PRO A 26 13.47 3.77 4.27
C PRO A 26 12.72 3.17 5.47
N SER A 27 11.65 2.41 5.21
CA SER A 27 10.80 1.78 6.22
C SER A 27 11.44 0.55 6.88
N ILE A 28 12.62 0.72 7.47
CA ILE A 28 13.40 -0.35 8.10
C ILE A 28 12.79 -0.69 9.47
N SER A 29 12.04 -1.80 9.57
CA SER A 29 11.32 -2.14 10.81
C SER A 29 12.19 -2.69 11.93
N ALA A 30 13.36 -3.23 11.59
CA ALA A 30 14.31 -3.81 12.54
C ALA A 30 15.11 -2.75 13.33
N ASP A 31 15.09 -1.49 12.88
CA ASP A 31 15.85 -0.39 13.47
C ASP A 31 14.89 0.67 14.04
N SER A 32 14.99 0.93 15.34
CA SER A 32 14.11 1.87 16.03
C SER A 32 14.25 3.32 15.55
N ASP A 33 15.38 3.67 14.95
CA ASP A 33 15.63 5.02 14.44
C ASP A 33 14.76 5.32 13.21
N TYR A 34 14.24 4.28 12.54
CA TYR A 34 13.37 4.39 11.36
C TYR A 34 11.88 4.25 11.68
N LYS A 35 11.46 4.27 12.96
CA LYS A 35 10.05 4.17 13.35
C LYS A 35 9.14 5.19 12.64
N GLU A 36 9.61 6.43 12.52
CA GLU A 36 8.85 7.47 11.81
C GLU A 36 8.74 7.19 10.31
N GLU A 37 9.76 6.59 9.70
CA GLU A 37 9.75 6.20 8.29
C GLU A 37 8.80 5.04 8.02
N VAL A 38 8.69 4.08 8.96
CA VAL A 38 7.67 3.02 8.90
C VAL A 38 6.26 3.62 8.97
N VAL A 39 6.03 4.63 9.81
CA VAL A 39 4.73 5.34 9.85
C VAL A 39 4.47 6.10 8.53
N LYS A 40 5.48 6.78 7.98
CA LYS A 40 5.36 7.45 6.67
C LYS A 40 5.02 6.47 5.55
N ALA A 41 5.64 5.28 5.54
CA ALA A 41 5.32 4.24 4.56
C ALA A 41 3.88 3.72 4.74
N ALA A 42 3.40 3.56 5.97
CA ALA A 42 2.02 3.18 6.26
C ALA A 42 1.02 4.21 5.69
N GLU A 43 1.26 5.50 5.93
CA GLU A 43 0.43 6.57 5.40
C GLU A 43 0.50 6.65 3.86
N PHE A 44 1.67 6.44 3.26
CA PHE A 44 1.82 6.39 1.81
C PHE A 44 0.99 5.25 1.19
N VAL A 45 1.00 4.07 1.80
CA VAL A 45 0.20 2.92 1.35
C VAL A 45 -1.29 3.22 1.52
N ALA A 46 -1.69 3.83 2.64
CA ALA A 46 -3.07 4.23 2.87
C ALA A 46 -3.56 5.23 1.79
N ASP A 47 -2.78 6.25 1.49
CA ASP A 47 -3.09 7.20 0.42
C ASP A 47 -3.15 6.54 -0.96
N SER A 48 -2.29 5.55 -1.20
CA SER A 48 -2.31 4.77 -2.45
C SER A 48 -3.61 3.97 -2.59
N LEU A 49 -4.09 3.34 -1.50
CA LEU A 49 -5.38 2.63 -1.48
C LEU A 49 -6.56 3.59 -1.69
N ARG A 50 -6.53 4.78 -1.07
CA ARG A 50 -7.56 5.82 -1.27
C ARG A 50 -7.61 6.25 -2.74
N LYS A 51 -6.45 6.54 -3.35
CA LYS A 51 -6.35 6.93 -4.77
C LYS A 51 -6.76 5.80 -5.73
N ALA A 52 -6.51 4.55 -5.36
CA ALA A 52 -6.98 3.38 -6.11
C ALA A 52 -8.51 3.16 -6.00
N GLY A 53 -9.19 3.90 -5.12
CA GLY A 53 -10.64 3.91 -5.00
C GLY A 53 -11.19 2.92 -3.98
N ALA A 54 -10.41 2.52 -2.97
CA ALA A 54 -10.93 1.81 -1.80
C ALA A 54 -12.02 2.64 -1.10
N ASP A 55 -13.07 1.99 -0.61
CA ASP A 55 -14.23 2.65 0.01
C ASP A 55 -13.90 3.11 1.43
N LYS A 56 -13.07 2.33 2.13
CA LYS A 56 -12.57 2.62 3.47
C LYS A 56 -11.09 2.28 3.55
N VAL A 57 -10.33 3.16 4.20
CA VAL A 57 -8.89 2.98 4.43
C VAL A 57 -8.54 3.50 5.82
N GLU A 58 -7.87 2.68 6.61
CA GLU A 58 -7.45 2.98 7.97
C GLU A 58 -5.97 2.64 8.17
N VAL A 59 -5.24 3.54 8.82
CA VAL A 59 -3.94 3.24 9.43
C VAL A 59 -4.21 2.88 10.88
N CYS A 60 -4.09 1.60 11.20
CA CYS A 60 -4.45 1.08 12.52
C CYS A 60 -3.20 1.02 13.41
N PRO A 61 -3.16 1.75 14.54
CA PRO A 61 -2.07 1.65 15.48
C PRO A 61 -2.04 0.26 16.14
N THR A 62 -0.83 -0.25 16.39
CA THR A 62 -0.64 -1.51 17.12
C THR A 62 0.37 -1.30 18.26
N ALA A 63 0.67 -2.35 19.03
CA ALA A 63 1.76 -2.30 20.01
C ALA A 63 3.15 -2.17 19.35
N GLY A 64 3.26 -2.53 18.07
CA GLY A 64 4.46 -2.37 17.25
C GLY A 64 4.21 -1.37 16.12
N ASN A 65 4.65 -1.73 14.91
CA ASN A 65 4.42 -0.91 13.72
C ASN A 65 2.91 -0.87 13.37
N PRO A 66 2.42 0.22 12.78
CA PRO A 66 1.02 0.27 12.34
C PRO A 66 0.73 -0.82 11.30
N ILE A 67 -0.55 -1.05 11.03
CA ILE A 67 -1.00 -1.83 9.87
C ILE A 67 -1.89 -0.94 9.00
N VAL A 68 -1.92 -1.20 7.71
CA VAL A 68 -2.81 -0.50 6.78
C VAL A 68 -3.93 -1.44 6.36
N TYR A 69 -5.17 -1.04 6.63
CA TYR A 69 -6.37 -1.73 6.21
C TYR A 69 -7.05 -0.93 5.10
N GLY A 70 -7.49 -1.63 4.05
CA GLY A 70 -8.32 -1.06 3.00
C GLY A 70 -9.35 -2.06 2.52
N GLU A 71 -10.54 -1.59 2.17
CA GLU A 71 -11.59 -2.45 1.62
C GLU A 71 -12.28 -1.82 0.41
N LYS A 72 -12.81 -2.69 -0.46
CA LYS A 72 -13.68 -2.32 -1.57
C LYS A 72 -14.86 -3.27 -1.59
N ILE A 73 -16.06 -2.77 -1.33
CA ILE A 73 -17.30 -3.57 -1.36
C ILE A 73 -18.05 -3.22 -2.64
N ILE A 74 -17.89 -4.07 -3.66
CA ILE A 74 -18.66 -3.95 -4.89
C ILE A 74 -20.03 -4.64 -4.82
N ASP A 75 -20.15 -5.74 -4.07
CA ASP A 75 -21.39 -6.50 -3.91
C ASP A 75 -21.29 -7.43 -2.68
N PRO A 76 -22.10 -7.23 -1.62
CA PRO A 76 -22.08 -8.06 -0.42
C PRO A 76 -22.39 -9.55 -0.66
N ALA A 77 -23.02 -9.90 -1.79
CA ALA A 77 -23.31 -11.29 -2.14
C ALA A 77 -22.12 -12.02 -2.80
N LYS A 78 -21.07 -11.29 -3.21
CA LYS A 78 -19.88 -11.89 -3.83
C LYS A 78 -18.86 -12.35 -2.78
N PRO A 79 -18.01 -13.34 -3.10
CA PRO A 79 -16.92 -13.74 -2.21
C PRO A 79 -15.94 -12.60 -1.93
N THR A 80 -15.43 -12.56 -0.69
CA THR A 80 -14.37 -11.64 -0.28
C THR A 80 -12.99 -12.24 -0.60
N VAL A 81 -12.13 -11.45 -1.24
CA VAL A 81 -10.72 -11.79 -1.44
C VAL A 81 -9.88 -10.92 -0.50
N LEU A 82 -9.03 -11.55 0.31
CA LEU A 82 -8.04 -10.86 1.13
C LEU A 82 -6.68 -10.89 0.43
N VAL A 83 -6.08 -9.72 0.25
CA VAL A 83 -4.70 -9.56 -0.22
C VAL A 83 -3.86 -9.09 0.95
N TYR A 84 -2.81 -9.85 1.27
CA TYR A 84 -1.85 -9.51 2.33
C TYR A 84 -0.50 -9.12 1.71
N GLY A 85 0.12 -8.10 2.28
CA GLY A 85 1.47 -7.66 1.96
C GLY A 85 2.09 -6.92 3.14
N HIS A 86 3.37 -6.58 3.02
CA HIS A 86 4.11 -5.79 3.99
C HIS A 86 4.81 -4.63 3.28
N TYR A 87 5.08 -3.54 3.99
CA TYR A 87 5.69 -2.32 3.45
C TYR A 87 6.97 -1.92 4.19
N ASP A 88 7.36 -2.67 5.21
CA ASP A 88 8.67 -2.58 5.82
C ASP A 88 9.70 -3.38 5.04
N VAL A 89 10.96 -2.96 5.17
CA VAL A 89 12.10 -3.50 4.43
C VAL A 89 13.26 -3.86 5.35
N GLN A 90 14.20 -4.63 4.81
CA GLN A 90 15.46 -4.93 5.48
C GLN A 90 16.45 -3.77 5.34
N PRO A 91 17.41 -3.63 6.28
CA PRO A 91 18.57 -2.77 6.08
C PRO A 91 19.36 -3.16 4.80
N PRO A 92 20.08 -2.20 4.18
CA PRO A 92 20.92 -2.44 3.01
C PRO A 92 22.12 -3.35 3.29
#